data_AF-A0A2D4LYS7-F1
#
_entry.id   AF-A0A2D4LYS7-F1
#
_cell.length_a   1.000
_cell.length_b   1.000
_cell.length_c   1.000
_cell.angle_alpha   90.00
_cell.angle_beta   90.00
_cell.angle_gamma   90.00
#
_symmetry.space_group_name_H-M   'P 1'
#
loop_
_entity.id
_entity.type
_entity.pdbx_description
1 polymer ?
#
loop_
_entity_poly.entity_id
_entity_poly.type
_entity_poly.pdbx_seq_one_letter_code
_entity_poly.pdbx_strand_id
1 'polypeptide(L)'
;SSKCSSSSSIGAGGGGLNSSRGGSGNKVWQYSDHMENISGYLMKYTNLVTGWQYRYFVLNNEAGLLEYFVNEQSRNQKPRGTLQLAGAVISPSDEDSHTFTVNAASGEQYKLRATDAKERQHWVSRLQICTQHHTEAIGKNNPPLKSRSFSLASQG
;
A
#
# COMPACT_ATOMS: atom_id res chain seq x y z
N SER A 1 11.95 63.37 -29.36
CA SER A 1 10.53 62.94 -29.31
C SER A 1 10.04 62.68 -30.72
N SER A 2 10.04 61.43 -31.16
CA SER A 2 9.68 61.08 -32.55
C SER A 2 8.46 60.18 -32.57
N LYS A 3 7.56 60.56 -33.46
CA LYS A 3 6.19 60.10 -33.67
C LYS A 3 6.13 58.67 -34.23
N CYS A 4 4.96 58.08 -33.99
CA CYS A 4 4.44 56.84 -34.56
C CYS A 4 4.19 56.91 -36.08
N SER A 5 4.06 55.72 -36.70
CA SER A 5 3.21 55.29 -37.84
C SER A 5 4.02 54.35 -38.76
N SER A 6 3.54 53.27 -39.38
CA SER A 6 2.32 52.44 -39.35
C SER A 6 2.56 51.30 -40.36
N SER A 7 2.08 50.07 -40.08
CA SER A 7 1.64 49.03 -41.06
C SER A 7 1.51 47.69 -40.32
N SER A 8 0.52 46.82 -40.49
CA SER A 8 -0.68 46.78 -41.32
C SER A 8 -1.66 45.78 -40.66
N SER A 9 -2.94 45.92 -40.97
CA SER A 9 -4.03 44.93 -40.81
C SER A 9 -3.68 43.58 -41.49
N ILE A 10 -4.32 42.43 -41.26
CA ILE A 10 -5.74 42.06 -41.43
C ILE A 10 -5.98 40.67 -40.79
N GLY A 11 -7.21 40.37 -40.33
CA GLY A 11 -7.69 38.98 -40.25
C GLY A 11 -8.63 38.66 -39.08
N ALA A 12 -9.93 38.88 -39.27
CA ALA A 12 -11.00 38.41 -38.39
C ALA A 12 -11.38 36.95 -38.71
N GLY A 13 -11.71 36.17 -37.68
CA GLY A 13 -12.31 34.85 -37.82
C GLY A 13 -12.81 34.34 -36.48
N GLY A 14 -14.12 34.43 -36.26
CA GLY A 14 -14.79 34.04 -35.01
C GLY A 14 -15.08 32.54 -34.91
N GLY A 15 -15.26 32.10 -33.67
CA GLY A 15 -15.78 30.82 -33.21
C GLY A 15 -15.55 30.82 -31.69
N GLY A 16 -16.56 30.93 -30.84
CA GLY A 16 -17.65 29.96 -30.67
C GLY A 16 -17.50 29.43 -29.25
N LEU A 17 -18.54 29.67 -28.43
CA LEU A 17 -18.56 29.49 -26.98
C LEU A 17 -18.50 28.02 -26.52
N ASN A 18 -18.20 27.88 -25.22
CA ASN A 18 -18.47 26.75 -24.33
C ASN A 18 -17.45 25.59 -24.45
N SER A 19 -16.74 25.20 -23.40
CA SER A 19 -17.36 24.44 -22.31
C SER A 19 -16.48 24.39 -21.08
N SER A 20 -17.09 24.66 -19.94
CA SER A 20 -16.67 24.24 -18.61
C SER A 20 -16.15 22.81 -18.58
N ARG A 21 -14.98 22.62 -17.98
CA ARG A 21 -14.53 21.44 -17.23
C ARG A 21 -13.14 21.82 -16.70
N GLY A 22 -12.98 22.27 -15.46
CA GLY A 22 -13.50 21.53 -14.31
C GLY A 22 -12.99 20.08 -14.34
N GLY A 23 -11.82 19.84 -14.93
CA GLY A 23 -11.12 18.57 -14.82
C GLY A 23 -10.37 18.58 -13.50
N SER A 24 -11.08 18.29 -12.41
CA SER A 24 -10.48 17.52 -11.33
C SER A 24 -9.87 16.30 -12.01
N GLY A 25 -8.58 16.39 -12.34
CA GLY A 25 -7.74 15.25 -12.58
C GLY A 25 -7.74 14.48 -11.27
N ASN A 26 -8.82 13.71 -11.07
CA ASN A 26 -8.98 12.80 -9.97
C ASN A 26 -7.66 12.07 -9.83
N LYS A 27 -7.20 11.96 -8.58
CA LYS A 27 -5.96 11.34 -8.12
C LYS A 27 -5.75 9.92 -8.69
N VAL A 28 -5.49 9.79 -9.98
CA VAL A 28 -5.05 8.56 -10.67
C VAL A 28 -3.52 8.45 -10.59
N TRP A 29 -2.85 9.38 -9.90
CA TRP A 29 -1.39 9.51 -9.86
C TRP A 29 -0.71 8.88 -8.64
N GLN A 30 -1.26 7.83 -8.02
CA GLN A 30 -0.52 7.19 -6.93
C GLN A 30 -0.95 5.77 -6.54
N TYR A 31 -1.72 5.05 -7.37
CA TYR A 31 -2.12 3.67 -7.04
C TYR A 31 -1.30 2.64 -7.82
N SER A 32 -1.02 2.89 -9.10
CA SER A 32 -0.26 1.96 -9.96
C SER A 32 1.19 1.77 -9.50
N ASP A 33 1.92 2.85 -9.24
CA ASP A 33 3.29 2.76 -8.68
C ASP A 33 3.30 2.20 -7.24
N HIS A 34 2.16 2.27 -6.53
CA HIS A 34 2.05 1.85 -5.13
C HIS A 34 1.71 0.36 -4.97
N MET A 35 1.30 -0.30 -6.07
CA MET A 35 1.02 -1.73 -6.11
C MET A 35 2.16 -2.59 -6.68
N GLU A 36 3.34 -2.01 -6.92
CA GLU A 36 4.51 -2.77 -7.35
C GLU A 36 4.94 -3.83 -6.32
N ASN A 37 5.18 -5.06 -6.80
CA ASN A 37 5.76 -6.12 -6.00
C ASN A 37 7.12 -5.70 -5.46
N ILE A 38 7.28 -5.70 -4.14
CA ILE A 38 8.57 -5.47 -3.51
C ILE A 38 9.19 -6.80 -3.09
N SER A 39 10.50 -6.91 -3.22
CA SER A 39 11.25 -8.09 -2.80
C SER A 39 12.59 -7.67 -2.24
N GLY A 40 13.07 -8.37 -1.22
CA GLY A 40 14.30 -8.00 -0.54
C GLY A 40 14.62 -8.88 0.66
N TYR A 41 15.81 -8.71 1.20
CA TYR A 41 16.27 -9.48 2.35
C TYR A 41 15.83 -8.81 3.65
N LEU A 42 15.16 -9.58 4.52
CA LEU A 42 14.82 -9.17 5.87
C LEU A 42 15.30 -10.23 6.85
N MET A 43 15.61 -9.81 8.08
CA MET A 43 15.81 -10.78 9.14
C MET A 43 14.46 -11.18 9.72
N LYS A 44 14.16 -12.48 9.73
CA LYS A 44 12.98 -13.05 10.35
C LYS A 44 13.35 -13.63 11.71
N TYR A 45 12.63 -13.26 12.75
CA TYR A 45 12.74 -13.93 14.03
C TYR A 45 12.08 -15.31 13.96
N THR A 46 12.80 -16.33 14.44
CA THR A 46 12.37 -17.73 14.37
C THR A 46 12.02 -18.28 15.75
N ASN A 47 13.00 -18.41 16.64
CA ASN A 47 12.84 -18.86 18.02
C ASN A 47 14.00 -18.34 18.88
N LEU A 48 13.96 -18.55 20.20
CA LEU A 48 15.06 -18.20 21.11
C LEU A 48 16.39 -18.89 20.75
N VAL A 49 16.33 -20.11 20.23
CA VAL A 49 17.52 -20.90 19.88
C VAL A 49 18.20 -20.41 18.60
N THR A 50 17.42 -20.19 17.54
CA THR A 50 17.92 -19.80 16.22
C THR A 50 17.96 -18.28 16.00
N GLY A 51 17.21 -17.52 16.81
CA GLY A 51 17.17 -16.07 16.77
C GLY A 51 16.68 -15.49 15.44
N TRP A 52 17.40 -14.48 14.97
CA TRP A 52 17.15 -13.74 13.74
C TRP A 52 17.88 -14.38 12.56
N GLN A 53 17.15 -14.69 11.50
CA GLN A 53 17.70 -15.34 10.31
C GLN A 53 17.43 -14.49 9.06
N TYR A 54 18.45 -14.28 8.22
CA TYR A 54 18.26 -13.64 6.92
C TYR A 54 17.41 -14.51 6.00
N ARG A 55 16.34 -13.93 5.47
CA ARG A 55 15.40 -14.56 4.54
C ARG A 55 15.04 -13.57 3.44
N TYR A 56 14.82 -14.10 2.24
CA TYR A 56 14.37 -13.29 1.11
C TYR A 56 12.85 -13.26 1.10
N PHE A 57 12.27 -12.07 1.24
CA PHE A 57 10.84 -11.85 1.23
C PHE A 57 10.40 -11.30 -0.11
N VAL A 58 9.19 -11.69 -0.53
CA VAL A 58 8.53 -11.23 -1.75
C VAL A 58 7.10 -10.87 -1.39
N LEU A 59 6.73 -9.62 -1.63
CA LEU A 59 5.37 -9.13 -1.52
C LEU A 59 4.65 -9.33 -2.85
N ASN A 60 3.62 -10.18 -2.85
CA ASN A 60 2.71 -10.32 -3.96
C ASN A 60 1.47 -9.41 -3.77
N ASN A 61 1.45 -8.25 -4.43
CA ASN A 61 0.33 -7.31 -4.35
C ASN A 61 -0.88 -7.71 -5.19
N GLU A 62 -0.77 -8.67 -6.11
CA GLU A 62 -1.93 -9.14 -6.88
C GLU A 62 -2.69 -10.21 -6.10
N ALA A 63 -1.94 -11.08 -5.41
CA ALA A 63 -2.52 -12.14 -4.58
C ALA A 63 -2.78 -11.71 -3.12
N GLY A 64 -2.15 -10.63 -2.66
CA GLY A 64 -2.23 -10.19 -1.26
C GLY A 64 -1.47 -11.12 -0.32
N LEU A 65 -0.34 -11.65 -0.78
CA LEU A 65 0.47 -12.63 -0.06
C LEU A 65 1.87 -12.10 0.19
N LEU A 66 2.39 -12.33 1.40
CA LEU A 66 3.79 -12.14 1.74
C LEU A 66 4.47 -13.50 1.79
N GLU A 67 5.36 -13.76 0.85
CA GLU A 67 6.05 -15.03 0.71
C GLU A 67 7.51 -14.87 1.15
N TYR A 68 8.10 -15.92 1.71
CA TYR A 68 9.53 -15.90 2.03
C TYR A 68 10.26 -17.18 1.64
N PHE A 69 11.53 -17.00 1.30
CA PHE A 69 12.44 -18.00 0.81
C PHE A 69 13.73 -17.96 1.65
N VAL A 70 14.50 -19.05 1.66
CA VAL A 70 15.80 -19.07 2.36
C VAL A 70 16.75 -18.04 1.76
N ASN A 71 16.73 -17.91 0.43
CA ASN A 71 17.53 -16.98 -0.36
C ASN A 71 16.81 -16.67 -1.68
N GLU A 72 17.26 -15.64 -2.39
CA GLU A 72 16.71 -15.22 -3.67
C GLU A 72 16.75 -16.32 -4.75
N GLN A 73 17.83 -17.11 -4.79
CA GLN A 73 17.97 -18.23 -5.73
C GLN A 73 16.89 -19.31 -5.54
N SER A 74 16.34 -19.45 -4.33
CA SER A 74 15.24 -20.37 -4.05
C SER A 74 13.88 -19.85 -4.51
N ARG A 75 13.78 -18.71 -5.19
CA ARG A 75 12.49 -18.15 -5.65
C ARG A 75 11.76 -19.06 -6.64
N ASN A 76 12.50 -19.85 -7.43
CA ASN A 76 11.92 -20.86 -8.32
C ASN A 76 11.47 -22.15 -7.58
N GLN A 77 11.75 -22.26 -6.28
CA GLN A 77 11.32 -23.36 -5.44
C GLN A 77 10.05 -23.00 -4.67
N LYS A 78 9.43 -23.98 -4.01
CA LYS A 78 8.29 -23.74 -3.14
C LYS A 78 8.68 -22.73 -2.04
N PRO A 79 7.86 -21.69 -1.78
CA PRO A 79 8.10 -20.76 -0.68
C PRO A 79 8.15 -21.53 0.65
N ARG A 80 9.01 -21.06 1.57
CA ARG A 80 9.15 -21.68 2.89
C ARG A 80 7.96 -21.39 3.78
N GLY A 81 7.33 -20.23 3.57
CA GLY A 81 6.04 -19.88 4.14
C GLY A 81 5.42 -18.73 3.37
N THR A 82 4.11 -18.65 3.48
CA THR A 82 3.27 -17.67 2.80
C THR A 82 2.28 -17.13 3.83
N LEU A 83 2.22 -15.82 3.96
CA LEU A 83 1.37 -15.13 4.91
C LEU A 83 0.34 -14.28 4.17
N GLN A 84 -0.94 -14.46 4.48
CA GLN A 84 -2.00 -13.70 3.85
C GLN A 84 -2.11 -12.31 4.50
N LEU A 85 -2.03 -11.28 3.66
CA LEU A 85 -2.07 -9.89 4.09
C LEU A 85 -3.49 -9.35 4.20
N ALA A 86 -4.48 -10.03 3.63
CA ALA A 86 -5.86 -9.62 3.79
C ALA A 86 -6.29 -9.73 5.26
N GLY A 87 -6.72 -8.61 5.85
CA GLY A 87 -7.03 -8.46 7.27
C GLY A 87 -5.80 -8.47 8.19
N ALA A 88 -4.57 -8.45 7.66
CA ALA A 88 -3.38 -8.38 8.47
C ALA A 88 -3.22 -7.00 9.13
N VAL A 89 -2.41 -6.92 10.19
CA VAL A 89 -2.06 -5.69 10.88
C VAL A 89 -0.55 -5.56 10.90
N ILE A 90 -0.03 -4.50 10.28
CA ILE A 90 1.39 -4.19 10.26
C ILE A 90 1.68 -3.18 11.36
N SER A 91 2.49 -3.59 12.33
CA SER A 91 2.85 -2.77 13.49
C SER A 91 4.36 -2.50 13.50
N PRO A 92 4.83 -1.30 13.11
CA PRO A 92 6.22 -0.91 13.31
C PRO A 92 6.57 -0.85 14.80
N SER A 93 7.80 -1.22 15.16
CA SER A 93 8.27 -1.11 16.54
C SER A 93 8.64 0.33 16.88
N ASP A 94 8.32 0.76 18.11
CA ASP A 94 8.69 2.08 18.65
C ASP A 94 10.10 2.06 19.26
N GLU A 95 10.50 0.92 19.83
CA GLU A 95 11.80 0.74 20.50
C GLU A 95 12.98 0.57 19.53
N ASP A 96 12.75 0.02 18.34
CA ASP A 96 13.80 -0.22 17.34
C ASP A 96 13.34 0.23 15.95
N SER A 97 14.10 1.15 15.36
CA SER A 97 13.79 1.83 14.11
C SER A 97 13.91 0.96 12.86
N HIS A 98 14.29 -0.31 13.01
CA HIS A 98 14.51 -1.26 11.91
C HIS A 98 13.55 -2.46 11.98
N THR A 99 12.83 -2.62 13.10
CA THR A 99 11.94 -3.75 13.33
C THR A 99 10.47 -3.38 13.14
N PHE A 100 9.71 -4.39 12.71
CA PHE A 100 8.27 -4.32 12.55
C PHE A 100 7.68 -5.73 12.65
N THR A 101 6.38 -5.79 12.91
CA THR A 101 5.63 -7.05 12.97
C THR A 101 4.50 -7.05 11.95
N VAL A 102 4.24 -8.21 11.38
CA VAL A 102 3.12 -8.46 10.47
C VAL A 102 2.24 -9.51 11.12
N ASN A 103 1.04 -9.12 11.52
CA ASN A 103 0.08 -9.97 12.22
C ASN A 103 -1.00 -10.36 11.23
N ALA A 104 -1.02 -11.60 10.74
CA ALA A 104 -2.06 -12.06 9.85
C ALA A 104 -3.41 -12.23 10.57
N ALA A 105 -4.51 -12.08 9.82
CA ALA A 105 -5.85 -12.38 10.34
C ALA A 105 -6.01 -13.85 10.77
N SER A 106 -5.16 -14.75 10.26
CA SER A 106 -5.12 -16.16 10.66
C SER A 106 -4.54 -16.39 12.07
N GLY A 107 -3.96 -15.36 12.69
CA GLY A 107 -3.24 -15.46 13.97
C GLY A 107 -1.74 -15.72 13.82
N GLU A 108 -1.22 -15.89 12.60
CA GLU A 108 0.21 -16.03 12.35
C GLU A 108 0.92 -14.67 12.44
N GLN A 109 2.03 -14.59 13.18
CA GLN A 109 2.80 -13.34 13.36
C GLN A 109 4.23 -13.51 12.85
N TYR A 110 4.66 -12.59 11.99
CA TYR A 110 6.06 -12.46 11.57
C TYR A 110 6.69 -11.22 12.19
N LYS A 111 7.73 -11.45 13.01
CA LYS A 111 8.61 -10.39 13.49
C LYS A 111 9.81 -10.26 12.55
N LEU A 112 9.91 -9.09 11.92
CA LEU A 112 10.84 -8.80 10.84
C LEU A 112 11.73 -7.61 11.19
N ARG A 113 12.94 -7.61 10.64
CA ARG A 113 13.90 -6.51 10.75
C ARG A 113 14.47 -6.19 9.37
N ALA A 114 14.39 -4.93 8.99
CA ALA A 114 15.02 -4.39 7.80
C ALA A 114 16.48 -4.00 8.06
N THR A 115 17.24 -3.73 6.99
CA THR A 115 18.61 -3.21 7.11
C THR A 115 18.65 -1.80 7.71
N ASP A 116 17.69 -0.95 7.33
CA ASP A 116 17.70 0.47 7.65
C ASP A 116 16.27 0.99 7.91
N ALA A 117 16.17 2.16 8.57
CA ALA A 117 14.88 2.77 8.89
C ALA A 117 14.07 3.12 7.64
N LYS A 118 14.76 3.56 6.57
CA LYS A 118 14.15 3.83 5.26
C LYS A 118 13.54 2.57 4.65
N GLU A 119 14.29 1.47 4.67
CA GLU A 119 13.82 0.19 4.13
C GLU A 119 12.65 -0.36 4.95
N ARG A 120 12.71 -0.27 6.28
CA ARG A 120 11.59 -0.59 7.16
C ARG A 120 10.33 0.19 6.75
N GLN A 121 10.44 1.51 6.62
CA GLN A 121 9.30 2.34 6.22
C GLN A 121 8.76 1.95 4.85
N HIS A 122 9.64 1.63 3.91
CA HIS A 122 9.25 1.16 2.58
C HIS A 122 8.43 -0.15 2.67
N TRP A 123 8.91 -1.16 3.40
CA TRP A 123 8.19 -2.40 3.62
C TRP A 123 6.86 -2.19 4.34
N VAL A 124 6.85 -1.43 5.45
CA VAL A 124 5.64 -1.17 6.23
C VAL A 124 4.58 -0.47 5.39
N SER A 125 4.97 0.57 4.65
CA SER A 125 4.05 1.31 3.78
C SER A 125 3.43 0.41 2.71
N ARG A 126 4.25 -0.38 2.02
CA ARG A 126 3.78 -1.28 0.95
C ARG A 126 2.89 -2.40 1.47
N LEU A 127 3.27 -3.02 2.59
CA LEU A 127 2.47 -4.05 3.24
C LEU A 127 1.12 -3.52 3.73
N GLN A 128 1.08 -2.29 4.28
CA GLN A 128 -0.17 -1.66 4.70
C GLN A 128 -1.09 -1.36 3.51
N ILE A 129 -0.55 -0.82 2.41
CA ILE A 129 -1.32 -0.56 1.18
C ILE A 129 -1.91 -1.88 0.65
N CYS A 130 -1.08 -2.92 0.55
CA CYS A 130 -1.50 -4.24 0.09
C CYS A 130 -2.60 -4.84 0.99
N THR A 131 -2.38 -4.82 2.29
CA THR A 131 -3.33 -5.29 3.30
C THR A 131 -4.67 -4.58 3.18
N GLN A 132 -4.66 -3.25 3.14
CA GLN A 132 -5.84 -2.43 3.04
C GLN A 132 -6.64 -2.75 1.77
N HIS A 133 -5.95 -2.78 0.62
CA HIS A 133 -6.53 -3.09 -0.68
C HIS A 133 -7.23 -4.47 -0.70
N HIS A 134 -6.57 -5.51 -0.19
CA HIS A 134 -7.16 -6.85 -0.18
C HIS A 134 -8.25 -7.02 0.87
N THR A 135 -8.13 -6.34 2.01
CA THR A 135 -9.16 -6.36 3.06
C THR A 135 -10.46 -5.76 2.53
N GLU A 136 -10.39 -4.64 1.82
CA GLU A 136 -11.56 -4.00 1.17
C GLU A 136 -12.14 -4.89 0.06
N ALA A 137 -11.29 -5.60 -0.68
CA ALA A 137 -11.75 -6.56 -1.70
C ALA A 137 -12.49 -7.76 -1.09
N ILE A 138 -12.07 -8.26 0.09
CA ILE A 138 -12.75 -9.35 0.82
C ILE A 138 -14.09 -8.89 1.42
N GLY A 139 -14.22 -7.61 1.77
CA GLY A 139 -15.45 -7.02 2.31
C GLY A 139 -16.66 -7.01 1.36
N LYS A 140 -16.49 -7.34 0.07
CA LYS A 140 -17.61 -7.48 -0.89
C LYS A 140 -18.40 -8.78 -0.75
N ASN A 141 -17.98 -9.73 0.10
CA ASN A 141 -18.74 -10.97 0.33
C ASN A 141 -19.29 -11.12 1.76
N ASN A 142 -19.10 -10.15 2.66
CA ASN A 142 -19.76 -10.14 3.95
C ASN A 142 -20.23 -8.71 4.30
N PRO A 143 -21.54 -8.47 4.50
CA PRO A 143 -22.01 -7.16 4.90
C PRO A 143 -21.37 -6.78 6.25
N PRO A 144 -20.97 -5.50 6.44
CA PRO A 144 -20.50 -5.05 7.74
C PRO A 144 -21.62 -5.30 8.74
N LEU A 145 -21.30 -5.99 9.84
CA LEU A 145 -22.17 -6.08 11.00
C LEU A 145 -22.44 -4.65 11.45
N LYS A 146 -23.63 -4.13 11.09
CA LYS A 146 -24.15 -2.89 11.67
C LYS A 146 -24.17 -3.11 13.18
N SER A 147 -23.33 -2.34 13.85
CA SER A 147 -23.36 -2.15 15.30
C SER A 147 -24.83 -2.02 15.72
N ARG A 148 -25.29 -2.97 16.54
CA ARG A 148 -26.60 -2.91 17.19
C ARG A 148 -26.56 -1.73 18.16
N SER A 149 -26.90 -0.54 17.69
CA SER A 149 -27.27 0.56 18.59
C SER A 149 -28.65 0.25 19.15
N PHE A 150 -28.67 -0.12 20.42
CA PHE A 150 -29.87 -0.43 21.20
C PHE A 150 -30.85 0.74 21.15
N SER A 151 -32.11 0.43 20.83
CA SER A 151 -33.24 1.35 20.96
C SER A 151 -33.38 1.77 22.42
N LEU A 152 -33.29 3.06 22.69
CA LEU A 152 -33.88 3.64 23.91
C LEU A 152 -35.15 4.36 23.50
N ALA A 153 -36.27 3.63 23.57
CA ALA A 153 -37.57 4.26 23.68
C ALA A 153 -37.60 4.99 25.03
N SER A 154 -37.81 6.31 25.01
CA SER A 154 -38.28 7.03 26.20
C SER A 154 -39.56 7.74 25.80
N GLN A 155 -40.69 7.16 26.18
CA GLN A 155 -41.92 7.90 26.37
C GLN A 155 -41.73 8.90 27.53
N GLY A 156 -42.38 10.06 27.42
CA GLY A 156 -42.43 11.10 28.43
C GLY A 156 -42.97 12.38 27.82
#